data_AF-A0A2N1VQ69-F1
#
_entry.id   AF-A0A2N1VQ69-F1
#
_cell.length_a   1.000
_cell.length_b   1.000
_cell.length_c   1.000
_cell.angle_alpha   90.00
_cell.angle_beta   90.00
_cell.angle_gamma   90.00
#
_symmetry.space_group_name_H-M   'P 1'
#
loop_
_entity.id
_entity.type
_entity.pdbx_description
1 polymer ?
#
loop_
_entity_poly.entity_id
_entity_poly.type
_entity_poly.pdbx_seq_one_letter_code
_entity_poly.pdbx_strand_id
1 'polypeptide(L)'
;MEADGKLDMLIEQAKKLGFAVRKESGTFESSFCNLNNQKIILLNKDDDEESIIKLFVENFLELDLNDVYLMPAVRDYIENYKIKD
;
A
#
# COMPACT_ATOMS: atom_id res chain seq x y z
N MET A 1 -1.25 8.90 20.47
CA MET A 1 -0.78 8.90 19.06
C MET A 1 -0.89 7.45 18.62
N GLU A 2 -2.10 7.05 18.27
CA GLU A 2 -2.45 5.67 17.98
C GLU A 2 -2.22 5.45 16.48
N ALA A 3 -1.19 4.67 16.15
CA ALA A 3 -1.10 4.03 14.85
C ALA A 3 -1.91 2.72 14.95
N ASP A 4 -3.24 2.83 15.00
CA ASP A 4 -4.14 1.69 15.16
C ASP A 4 -4.98 1.54 13.89
N GLY A 5 -4.35 1.07 12.82
CA GLY A 5 -4.98 0.85 11.52
C GLY A 5 -4.05 0.08 10.59
N LYS A 6 -4.50 -1.06 10.06
CA LYS A 6 -3.73 -1.88 9.10
C LYS A 6 -3.31 -1.04 7.88
N LEU A 7 -4.21 -0.17 7.42
CA LEU A 7 -3.97 0.74 6.32
C LEU A 7 -2.82 1.73 6.62
N ASP A 8 -2.78 2.31 7.82
CA ASP A 8 -1.70 3.23 8.20
C ASP A 8 -0.33 2.54 8.18
N MET A 9 -0.25 1.30 8.67
CA MET A 9 1.00 0.51 8.60
C MET A 9 1.48 0.30 7.17
N LEU A 10 0.56 0.01 6.23
CA LEU A 10 0.88 -0.18 4.81
C LEU A 10 1.34 1.13 4.15
N ILE A 11 0.66 2.24 4.47
CA ILE A 11 1.03 3.58 4.01
C ILE A 11 2.44 3.94 4.52
N GLU A 12 2.75 3.64 5.78
CA GLU A 12 4.09 3.88 6.35
C GLU A 12 5.17 3.06 5.64
N GLN A 13 4.89 1.80 5.27
CA GLN A 13 5.85 1.03 4.49
C GLN A 13 6.06 1.60 3.10
N ALA A 14 4.99 1.96 2.39
CA ALA A 14 5.14 2.53 1.06
C ALA A 14 6.03 3.78 1.08
N LYS A 15 5.88 4.64 2.11
CA LYS A 15 6.77 5.78 2.30
C LYS A 15 8.24 5.37 2.48
N LYS A 16 8.51 4.33 3.29
CA LYS A 16 9.88 3.79 3.47
C LYS A 16 10.45 3.17 2.19
N LEU A 17 9.58 2.64 1.32
CA LEU A 17 9.92 2.12 -0.01
C LEU A 17 10.15 3.23 -1.06
N GLY A 18 10.01 4.51 -0.67
CA GLY A 18 10.23 5.67 -1.52
C GLY A 18 9.00 6.12 -2.32
N PHE A 19 7.80 5.63 -1.99
CA PHE A 19 6.56 6.12 -2.59
C PHE A 19 6.09 7.41 -1.93
N ALA A 20 5.63 8.36 -2.74
CA ALA A 20 4.84 9.48 -2.27
C ALA A 20 3.36 9.08 -2.19
N VAL A 21 2.75 9.17 -1.01
CA VAL A 21 1.32 8.84 -0.82
C VAL A 21 0.49 10.11 -0.77
N ARG A 22 -0.53 10.23 -1.62
CA ARG A 22 -1.47 11.36 -1.67
C ARG A 22 -2.89 10.87 -1.52
N LYS A 23 -3.68 11.53 -0.67
CA LYS A 23 -5.10 11.22 -0.46
C LYS A 23 -5.95 12.32 -1.11
N GLU A 24 -6.62 11.99 -2.20
CA GLU A 24 -7.44 12.92 -2.99
C GLU A 24 -8.89 12.39 -3.09
N SER A 25 -9.85 13.24 -3.45
CA SER A 25 -11.22 12.81 -3.78
C SER A 25 -11.42 12.92 -5.29
N GLY A 26 -12.20 12.02 -5.89
CA GLY A 26 -12.49 12.09 -7.31
C GLY A 26 -13.17 10.85 -7.87
N THR A 27 -13.28 10.78 -9.20
CA THR A 27 -13.91 9.67 -9.93
C THR A 27 -12.92 8.58 -10.34
N PHE A 28 -11.83 8.43 -9.59
CA PHE A 28 -10.74 7.49 -9.89
C PHE A 28 -10.60 6.47 -8.76
N GLU A 29 -10.09 5.28 -9.05
CA GLU A 29 -9.79 4.29 -8.03
C GLU A 29 -8.37 4.50 -7.47
N SER A 30 -8.17 4.15 -6.20
CA SER A 30 -6.84 4.13 -5.60
C SER A 30 -5.87 3.31 -6.45
N SER A 31 -4.66 3.85 -6.69
CA SER A 31 -3.72 3.24 -7.64
C SER A 31 -2.25 3.54 -7.32
N PHE A 32 -1.37 2.63 -7.73
CA PHE A 32 0.08 2.79 -7.73
C PHE A 32 0.53 3.25 -9.12
N CYS A 33 1.12 4.45 -9.20
CA CYS A 33 1.51 5.08 -10.44
C CYS A 33 3.02 5.38 -10.44
N ASN A 34 3.68 5.11 -11.56
CA ASN A 34 5.04 5.59 -11.83
C ASN A 34 4.96 6.78 -12.78
N LEU A 35 5.02 7.99 -12.23
CA LEU A 35 4.96 9.23 -13.01
C LEU A 35 6.35 9.86 -13.07
N ASN A 36 6.95 9.95 -14.26
CA ASN A 36 8.29 10.55 -14.45
C ASN A 36 9.37 9.98 -13.50
N ASN A 37 9.44 8.64 -13.38
CA ASN A 37 10.30 7.92 -12.41
C ASN A 37 9.99 8.21 -10.92
N GLN A 38 8.90 8.92 -10.62
CA GLN A 38 8.42 9.10 -9.26
C GLN A 38 7.37 8.05 -8.95
N LYS A 39 7.62 7.28 -7.89
CA LYS A 39 6.67 6.30 -7.36
C LYS A 39 5.61 7.03 -6.54
N ILE A 40 4.37 7.06 -7.01
CA ILE A 40 3.26 7.77 -6.36
C ILE A 40 2.12 6.79 -6.11
N ILE A 41 1.56 6.83 -4.91
CA ILE A 41 0.31 6.13 -4.58
C ILE A 41 -0.76 7.20 -4.41
N LEU A 42 -1.77 7.14 -5.28
CA LEU A 42 -2.94 8.01 -5.19
C LEU A 42 -4.04 7.21 -4.50
N LEU A 43 -4.49 7.67 -3.34
CA LEU A 43 -5.59 7.06 -2.60
C LEU A 43 -6.84 7.91 -2.77
N ASN A 44 -7.92 7.30 -3.24
CA ASN A 44 -9.22 7.96 -3.23
C ASN A 44 -9.82 7.88 -1.81
N LYS A 45 -10.26 9.03 -1.29
CA LYS A 45 -10.92 9.11 0.03
C LYS A 45 -12.31 8.48 0.02
N ASP A 46 -12.91 8.32 -1.15
CA ASP A 46 -14.22 7.71 -1.34
C ASP A 46 -14.14 6.17 -1.42
N ASP A 47 -12.93 5.60 -1.56
CA ASP A 47 -12.73 4.14 -1.52
C ASP A 47 -12.85 3.61 -0.08
N ASP A 48 -13.36 2.40 0.05
CA ASP A 48 -13.37 1.71 1.33
C ASP A 48 -11.97 1.21 1.72
N GLU A 49 -11.74 1.06 3.03
CA GLU A 49 -10.44 0.69 3.57
C GLU A 49 -9.97 -0.70 3.09
N GLU A 50 -10.87 -1.68 2.93
CA GLU A 50 -10.50 -3.03 2.52
C GLU A 50 -9.99 -3.04 1.07
N SER A 51 -10.65 -2.30 0.17
CA SER A 51 -10.23 -2.13 -1.22
C SER A 51 -8.85 -1.46 -1.31
N ILE A 52 -8.60 -0.44 -0.50
CA ILE A 52 -7.27 0.21 -0.44
C ILE A 52 -6.23 -0.78 0.07
N ILE A 53 -6.52 -1.51 1.15
CA ILE A 53 -5.60 -2.49 1.71
C ILE A 53 -5.26 -3.59 0.68
N LYS A 54 -6.26 -4.10 -0.05
CA LYS A 54 -6.05 -5.06 -1.14
C LYS A 54 -5.07 -4.53 -2.18
N LEU A 55 -5.29 -3.30 -2.66
CA LEU A 55 -4.40 -2.65 -3.61
C LEU A 55 -2.95 -2.61 -3.11
N PHE A 56 -2.72 -2.25 -1.85
CA PHE A 56 -1.38 -2.23 -1.26
C PHE A 56 -0.73 -3.62 -1.28
N VAL A 57 -1.48 -4.65 -0.90
CA VAL A 57 -0.95 -6.02 -0.85
C VAL A 57 -0.59 -6.51 -2.24
N GLU A 58 -1.49 -6.37 -3.22
CA GLU A 58 -1.26 -6.80 -4.59
C GLU A 58 -0.02 -6.13 -5.17
N ASN A 59 0.10 -4.81 -5.02
CA ASN A 59 1.25 -4.07 -5.54
C ASN A 59 2.54 -4.39 -4.79
N PHE A 60 2.50 -4.60 -3.47
CA PHE A 60 3.68 -5.00 -2.71
C PHE A 60 4.16 -6.39 -3.12
N LEU A 61 3.25 -7.32 -3.43
CA LEU A 61 3.60 -8.65 -3.92
C LEU A 61 4.32 -8.64 -5.28
N GLU A 62 4.04 -7.64 -6.11
CA GLU A 62 4.72 -7.44 -7.38
C GLU A 62 6.08 -6.74 -7.25
N LEU A 63 6.35 -6.09 -6.12
CA LEU A 63 7.68 -5.55 -5.84
C LEU A 63 8.65 -6.68 -5.51
N ASP A 64 9.90 -6.55 -5.94
CA ASP A 64 10.96 -7.43 -5.45
C ASP A 64 11.27 -7.08 -3.99
N LEU A 65 10.58 -7.76 -3.07
CA LEU A 65 10.67 -7.56 -1.62
C LEU A 65 11.66 -8.52 -0.94
N ASN A 66 12.47 -9.24 -1.72
CA ASN A 66 13.42 -10.22 -1.20
C ASN A 66 14.53 -9.55 -0.38
N ASP A 67 14.99 -8.37 -0.82
CA ASP A 67 16.06 -7.61 -0.16
C ASP A 67 15.55 -6.39 0.62
N VAL A 68 14.22 -6.23 0.72
CA VAL A 68 13.62 -5.05 1.33
C VAL A 68 13.05 -5.35 2.71
N TYR A 69 13.46 -4.56 3.69
CA TYR A 69 12.91 -4.64 5.05
C TYR A 69 11.44 -4.21 5.06
N LEU A 70 10.57 -5.15 5.40
CA LEU A 70 9.15 -4.91 5.71
C LEU A 70 8.97 -5.07 7.22
N MET A 71 8.07 -4.30 7.85
CA MET A 71 7.70 -4.64 9.24
C MET A 71 7.09 -6.04 9.27
N PRO A 72 7.40 -6.84 10.31
CA PRO A 72 6.93 -8.23 10.43
C PRO A 72 5.42 -8.37 10.24
N ALA A 73 4.62 -7.47 10.82
CA ALA A 73 3.16 -7.47 10.67
C ALA A 73 2.68 -7.22 9.23
N VAL A 74 3.42 -6.42 8.45
CA VAL A 74 3.10 -6.19 7.03
C VAL A 74 3.49 -7.41 6.20
N ARG A 75 4.65 -8.01 6.47
CA ARG A 75 5.10 -9.23 5.80
C ARG A 75 4.12 -10.39 6.04
N ASP A 76 3.74 -10.63 7.29
CA ASP A 76 2.77 -11.66 7.65
C ASP A 76 1.41 -11.42 6.96
N TYR A 77 0.94 -10.18 6.94
CA TYR A 77 -0.32 -9.84 6.29
C TYR A 77 -0.31 -10.13 4.78
N ILE A 78 0.76 -9.74 4.09
CA ILE A 78 0.93 -9.94 2.65
C ILE A 78 1.06 -11.44 2.30
N GLU A 79 1.83 -12.20 3.07
CA GLU A 79 2.01 -13.63 2.83
C GLU A 79 0.74 -14.43 3.12
N ASN A 80 -0.04 -14.05 4.12
CA ASN A 80 -1.33 -14.67 4.41
C ASN A 80 -2.41 -14.29 3.37
N TYR A 81 -2.30 -13.12 2.74
CA TYR A 81 -3.22 -12.73 1.65
C TYR A 81 -3.04 -13.62 0.42
N LYS A 82 -1.80 -13.99 0.07
CA LYS A 82 -1.48 -14.92 -1.05
C LYS A 82 -2.16 -16.29 -0.97
N ILE A 83 -2.56 -16.72 0.23
CA ILE A 83 -3.14 -18.05 0.46
C ILE A 83 -4.66 -18.05 0.21
N LYS A 84 -5.27 -16.87 0.07
CA LYS A 84 -6.74 -16.71 0.01
C LYS A 84 -7.34 -16.48 -1.39
N ASP A 85 -6.52 -16.34 -2.42
CA ASP A 85 -6.95 -16.25 -3.83
C ASP A 85 -6.69 -17.56 -4.60
#